data_AF-A0A0B4CR34-F1
#
_entry.id   AF-A0A0B4CR34-F1
#
_cell.length_a   1.000
_cell.length_b   1.000
_cell.length_c   1.000
_cell.angle_alpha   90.00
_cell.angle_beta   90.00
_cell.angle_gamma   90.00
#
_symmetry.space_group_name_H-M   'P 1'
#
loop_
_entity.id
_entity.type
_entity.pdbx_description
1 polymer ?
#
loop_
_entity_poly.entity_id
_entity_poly.type
_entity_poly.pdbx_seq_one_letter_code
_entity_poly.pdbx_strand_id
1 'polypeptide(L)'
;MRIRSVAVLTLAASSALAVSACGSIKQGIGLTKVVPDEFVTVSTAPLSIPPEYGLRPPAPGQPRPQELAPESAARQILLGQRQAVTRTPGEQVLVAQAGGDQADPLARFVVDDEFGDLAHKDESFADRLLFWRKDDASTQAPTVRQTAEGQKTIDASTEAARLQALTGGRQAITIQPRRSNGFKLPGL
;
A
#
# COMPACT_ATOMS: atom_id res chain seq x y z
N MET A 1 -22.45 53.13 -13.26
CA MET A 1 -23.38 51.97 -13.18
C MET A 1 -22.72 50.62 -13.40
N ARG A 2 -21.81 50.46 -14.38
CA ARG A 2 -21.22 49.16 -14.76
C ARG A 2 -20.39 48.44 -13.67
N ILE A 3 -19.71 49.17 -12.79
CA ILE A 3 -18.86 48.59 -11.73
C ILE A 3 -19.70 47.98 -10.59
N ARG A 4 -20.84 48.61 -10.26
CA ARG A 4 -21.78 48.10 -9.24
C ARG A 4 -22.46 46.81 -9.70
N SER A 5 -22.85 46.71 -10.97
CA SER A 5 -23.47 45.50 -11.51
C SER A 5 -22.49 44.33 -11.61
N VAL A 6 -21.20 44.58 -11.88
CA VAL A 6 -20.16 43.54 -11.88
C VAL A 6 -19.89 43.03 -10.45
N ALA A 7 -19.81 43.92 -9.45
CA ALA A 7 -19.59 43.52 -8.06
C ALA A 7 -20.75 42.70 -7.46
N VAL A 8 -22.00 43.01 -7.84
CA VAL A 8 -23.17 42.24 -7.41
C VAL A 8 -23.18 40.85 -8.06
N LEU A 9 -22.80 40.75 -9.33
CA LEU A 9 -22.71 39.47 -10.05
C LEU A 9 -21.62 38.55 -9.48
N THR A 10 -20.45 39.09 -9.13
CA THR A 10 -19.36 38.29 -8.53
C THR A 10 -19.70 37.84 -7.11
N LEU A 11 -20.37 38.68 -6.32
CA LEU A 11 -20.84 38.31 -4.99
C LEU A 11 -21.94 37.23 -5.05
N ALA A 12 -22.89 37.35 -5.99
CA ALA A 12 -23.90 36.33 -6.20
C ALA A 12 -23.28 34.99 -6.64
N ALA A 13 -22.33 35.01 -7.59
CA ALA A 13 -21.67 33.80 -8.07
C ALA A 13 -20.85 33.09 -6.99
N SER A 14 -20.10 33.85 -6.16
CA SER A 14 -19.34 33.28 -5.04
C SER A 14 -20.23 32.68 -3.96
N SER A 15 -21.36 33.33 -3.63
CA SER A 15 -22.32 32.78 -2.67
C SER A 15 -22.98 31.48 -3.17
N ALA A 16 -23.27 31.36 -4.47
CA ALA A 16 -23.83 30.15 -5.04
C ALA A 16 -22.86 28.96 -4.98
N LEU A 17 -21.56 29.21 -5.21
CA LEU A 17 -20.51 28.21 -5.08
C LEU A 17 -20.28 27.76 -3.64
N ALA A 18 -20.39 28.67 -2.66
CA ALA A 18 -20.25 28.33 -1.25
C ALA A 18 -21.38 27.41 -0.74
N VAL A 19 -22.62 27.60 -1.22
CA VAL A 19 -23.76 26.79 -0.80
C VAL A 19 -23.72 25.38 -1.42
N SER A 20 -23.20 25.21 -2.64
CA SER A 20 -23.05 23.88 -3.25
C SER A 20 -21.98 23.02 -2.58
N ALA A 21 -20.94 23.64 -2.02
CA ALA A 21 -19.87 22.95 -1.29
C ALA A 21 -20.33 22.29 0.02
N CYS A 22 -21.32 22.87 0.72
CA CYS A 22 -21.88 22.30 1.94
C CYS A 22 -22.71 21.03 1.73
N GLY A 23 -23.11 20.73 0.48
CA GLY A 23 -23.77 19.48 0.13
C GLY A 23 -22.83 18.30 0.36
N SER A 24 -21.70 18.27 -0.35
CA SER A 24 -20.72 17.17 -0.35
C SER A 24 -20.09 16.87 1.02
N ILE A 25 -20.01 17.86 1.90
CA ILE A 25 -19.49 17.68 3.27
C ILE A 25 -20.39 16.71 4.05
N LYS A 26 -21.72 16.73 3.86
CA LYS A 26 -22.66 15.86 4.59
C LYS A 26 -22.44 14.37 4.29
N GLN A 27 -22.05 14.03 3.05
CA GLN A 27 -21.68 12.68 2.66
C GLN A 27 -20.33 12.28 3.28
N GLY A 28 -19.34 13.18 3.28
CA GLY A 28 -18.01 12.92 3.84
C GLY A 28 -17.99 12.73 5.37
N ILE A 29 -18.90 13.39 6.09
CA ILE A 29 -19.03 13.26 7.57
C ILE A 29 -20.05 12.20 8.00
N GLY A 30 -20.60 11.40 7.08
CA GLY A 30 -21.49 10.29 7.41
C GLY A 30 -22.88 10.69 7.93
N LEU A 31 -23.30 11.94 7.72
CA LEU A 31 -24.65 12.41 8.10
C LEU A 31 -25.75 11.96 7.12
N THR A 32 -25.39 11.29 6.04
CA THR A 32 -26.32 10.72 5.07
C THR A 32 -26.62 9.25 5.38
N LYS A 33 -27.88 8.86 5.20
CA LYS A 33 -28.33 7.46 5.35
C LYS A 33 -27.63 6.57 4.33
N VAL A 34 -26.64 5.81 4.77
CA VAL A 34 -26.03 4.72 3.99
C VAL A 34 -26.93 3.50 4.18
N VAL A 35 -27.71 3.16 3.16
CA VAL A 35 -28.49 1.92 3.16
C VAL A 35 -27.60 0.83 2.58
N PRO A 36 -27.41 -0.31 3.26
CA PRO A 36 -26.70 -1.45 2.72
C PRO A 36 -27.34 -1.87 1.38
N ASP A 37 -26.51 -2.15 0.38
CA ASP A 37 -26.98 -2.53 -0.94
C ASP A 37 -27.69 -3.89 -0.88
N GLU A 38 -28.99 -3.87 -1.13
CA GLU A 38 -29.88 -5.03 -1.10
C GLU A 38 -29.61 -6.04 -2.23
N PHE A 39 -28.74 -5.70 -3.19
CA PHE A 39 -28.30 -6.58 -4.26
C PHE A 39 -26.90 -7.17 -4.05
N VAL A 40 -26.22 -6.87 -2.94
CA VAL A 40 -24.95 -7.53 -2.60
C VAL A 40 -25.23 -8.94 -2.10
N THR A 41 -25.23 -9.89 -3.04
CA THR A 41 -25.29 -11.32 -2.72
C THR A 41 -23.91 -11.80 -2.27
N VAL A 42 -23.79 -12.24 -1.02
CA VAL A 42 -22.59 -12.93 -0.53
C VAL A 42 -22.55 -14.32 -1.18
N SER A 43 -21.44 -14.65 -1.85
CA SER A 43 -21.26 -15.98 -2.42
C SER A 43 -21.00 -16.99 -1.30
N THR A 44 -21.97 -17.86 -1.05
CA THR A 44 -21.74 -19.08 -0.26
C THR A 44 -20.86 -20.03 -1.05
N ALA A 45 -19.87 -20.63 -0.38
CA ALA A 45 -19.06 -21.68 -1.00
C ALA A 45 -19.95 -22.84 -1.49
N PRO A 46 -19.66 -23.41 -2.67
CA PRO A 46 -20.46 -24.50 -3.22
C PRO A 46 -20.44 -25.71 -2.27
N LEU A 47 -21.62 -26.30 -2.05
CA LEU A 47 -21.78 -27.51 -1.27
C LEU A 47 -21.17 -28.69 -2.06
N SER A 48 -19.92 -29.05 -1.75
CA SER A 48 -19.37 -30.33 -2.17
C SER A 48 -19.85 -31.41 -1.22
N ILE A 49 -20.51 -32.43 -1.76
CA ILE A 49 -20.87 -33.63 -1.00
C ILE A 49 -19.60 -34.47 -0.89
N PRO A 50 -19.00 -34.65 0.30
CA PRO A 50 -17.88 -35.55 0.46
C PRO A 50 -18.36 -36.99 0.22
N PRO A 51 -17.52 -37.87 -0.34
CA PRO A 51 -17.87 -39.29 -0.57
C PRO A 51 -18.11 -40.07 0.73
N GLU A 52 -17.79 -39.49 1.89
CA GLU A 52 -18.00 -40.09 3.21
C GLU A 52 -19.30 -39.58 3.84
N TYR A 53 -20.38 -40.37 3.75
CA TYR A 53 -21.67 -40.17 4.42
C TYR A 53 -21.63 -40.39 5.95
N GLY A 54 -20.44 -40.46 6.54
CA GLY A 54 -20.22 -40.91 7.93
C GLY A 54 -20.14 -39.81 8.99
N LEU A 55 -20.52 -38.56 8.70
CA LEU A 55 -20.50 -37.51 9.72
C LEU A 55 -21.78 -37.57 10.56
N ARG A 56 -21.60 -37.74 11.87
CA ARG A 56 -22.67 -37.60 12.86
C ARG A 56 -23.32 -36.22 12.67
N PRO A 57 -24.65 -36.11 12.53
CA PRO A 57 -25.31 -34.82 12.44
C PRO A 57 -24.84 -33.90 13.57
N PRO A 58 -24.41 -32.67 13.28
CA PRO A 58 -23.98 -31.75 14.32
C PRO A 58 -25.13 -31.56 15.32
N ALA A 59 -24.80 -31.65 16.60
CA ALA A 59 -25.81 -31.47 17.64
C ALA A 59 -26.40 -30.05 17.53
N PRO A 60 -27.72 -29.89 17.70
CA PRO A 60 -28.37 -28.58 17.65
C PRO A 60 -27.69 -27.62 18.64
N GLY A 61 -27.17 -26.50 18.12
CA GLY A 61 -26.49 -25.45 18.90
C GLY A 61 -24.96 -25.38 18.75
N GLN A 62 -24.31 -26.27 18.00
CA GLN A 62 -22.88 -26.09 17.70
C GLN A 62 -22.65 -25.02 16.62
N PRO A 63 -21.61 -24.18 16.75
CA PRO A 63 -21.26 -23.18 15.74
C PRO A 63 -20.93 -23.88 14.43
N ARG A 64 -21.61 -23.48 13.34
CA ARG A 64 -21.37 -24.04 12.01
C ARG A 64 -20.00 -23.59 11.52
N PRO A 65 -19.05 -24.50 11.23
CA PRO A 65 -17.72 -24.11 10.76
C PRO A 65 -17.73 -23.36 9.41
N GLN A 66 -18.83 -23.46 8.65
CA GLN A 66 -18.95 -22.84 7.33
C GLN A 66 -19.45 -21.38 7.35
N GLU A 67 -19.85 -20.84 8.51
CA GLU A 67 -20.35 -19.47 8.64
C GLU A 67 -19.28 -18.53 9.23
N LEU A 68 -18.07 -18.49 8.65
CA LEU A 68 -17.20 -17.36 8.92
C LEU A 68 -17.85 -16.11 8.34
N ALA A 69 -18.13 -15.12 9.20
CA ALA A 69 -18.62 -13.81 8.76
C ALA A 69 -17.69 -13.26 7.67
N PRO A 70 -18.23 -12.72 6.56
CA PRO A 70 -17.42 -12.29 5.42
C PRO A 70 -16.37 -11.24 5.80
N GLU A 71 -16.64 -10.43 6.84
CA GLU A 71 -15.70 -9.47 7.41
C GLU A 71 -14.49 -10.16 8.06
N SER A 72 -14.70 -11.30 8.72
CA SER A 72 -13.63 -12.08 9.33
C SER A 72 -12.76 -12.77 8.28
N ALA A 73 -13.38 -13.28 7.21
CA ALA A 73 -12.68 -13.87 6.07
C ALA A 73 -11.88 -12.81 5.30
N ALA A 74 -12.47 -11.65 5.00
CA ALA A 74 -11.80 -10.52 4.36
C ALA A 74 -10.62 -10.01 5.21
N ARG A 75 -10.81 -9.89 6.53
CA ARG A 75 -9.74 -9.52 7.46
C ARG A 75 -8.59 -10.52 7.43
N GLN A 76 -8.88 -11.82 7.38
CA GLN A 76 -7.87 -12.87 7.30
C GLN A 76 -7.12 -12.87 5.96
N ILE A 77 -7.80 -12.55 4.85
CA ILE A 77 -7.19 -12.41 3.52
C ILE A 77 -6.30 -11.17 3.45
N LEU A 78 -6.80 -10.02 3.92
CA LEU A 78 -6.11 -8.74 3.81
C LEU A 78 -4.92 -8.62 4.77
N LEU A 79 -5.06 -9.12 6.01
CA LEU A 79 -3.98 -9.05 7.01
C LEU A 79 -3.02 -10.23 6.92
N GLY A 80 -3.37 -11.28 6.17
CA GLY A 80 -2.74 -12.58 6.23
C GLY A 80 -2.93 -13.23 7.60
N GLN A 81 -2.64 -14.53 7.71
CA GLN A 81 -2.54 -15.19 9.02
C GLN A 81 -1.30 -14.67 9.77
N ARG A 82 -1.40 -13.50 10.40
CA ARG A 82 -0.33 -12.98 11.30
C ARG A 82 -0.04 -13.93 12.46
N GLN A 83 -0.98 -14.81 12.83
CA GLN A 83 -0.86 -15.69 13.98
C GLN A 83 -0.16 -17.03 13.74
N ALA A 84 0.24 -17.40 12.52
CA ALA A 84 0.69 -18.78 12.25
C ALA A 84 2.17 -18.93 11.87
N VAL A 85 3.06 -18.07 12.37
CA VAL A 85 4.49 -18.41 12.39
C VAL A 85 4.76 -19.12 13.72
N THR A 86 4.76 -20.44 13.70
CA THR A 86 5.16 -21.27 14.84
C THR A 86 6.65 -21.05 15.10
N ARG A 87 6.98 -20.03 15.90
CA ARG A 87 8.37 -19.72 16.25
C ARG A 87 8.95 -20.81 17.11
N THR A 88 10.22 -21.14 16.87
CA THR A 88 10.93 -22.10 17.71
C THR A 88 11.09 -21.54 19.14
N PRO A 89 11.24 -22.40 20.16
CA PRO A 89 11.48 -21.93 21.53
C PRO A 89 12.68 -20.97 21.65
N GLY A 90 13.73 -21.19 20.85
CA GLY A 90 14.90 -20.31 20.82
C GLY A 90 14.60 -18.91 20.27
N GLU A 91 13.78 -18.81 19.23
CA GLU A 91 13.32 -17.53 18.68
C GLU A 91 12.43 -16.78 19.68
N GLN A 92 11.58 -17.50 20.43
CA GLN A 92 10.75 -16.89 21.47
C GLN A 92 11.61 -16.28 22.58
N VAL A 93 12.66 -16.97 23.02
CA VAL A 93 13.60 -16.44 24.03
C VAL A 93 14.38 -15.23 23.52
N LEU A 94 14.84 -15.27 22.26
CA LEU A 94 15.51 -14.13 21.63
C LEU A 94 14.59 -12.90 21.53
N VAL A 95 13.33 -13.08 21.14
CA VAL A 95 12.34 -12.00 21.04
C VAL A 95 11.98 -11.46 22.43
N ALA A 96 11.84 -12.33 23.43
CA ALA A 96 11.59 -11.91 24.81
C ALA A 96 12.76 -11.08 25.37
N GLN A 97 14.01 -11.50 25.11
CA GLN A 97 15.20 -10.72 25.48
C GLN A 97 15.32 -9.40 24.71
N ALA A 98 14.89 -9.37 23.45
CA ALA A 98 14.83 -8.16 22.65
C ALA A 98 13.66 -7.23 23.03
N GLY A 99 12.84 -7.61 24.02
CA GLY A 99 11.70 -6.81 24.46
C GLY A 99 10.52 -6.80 23.48
N GLY A 100 10.44 -7.78 22.56
CA GLY A 100 9.36 -7.86 21.57
C GLY A 100 7.97 -8.06 22.20
N ASP A 101 7.90 -8.60 23.42
CA ASP A 101 6.65 -8.76 24.18
C ASP A 101 6.13 -7.43 24.77
N GLN A 102 6.97 -6.38 24.80
CA GLN A 102 6.63 -5.04 25.28
C GLN A 102 6.42 -4.04 24.13
N ALA A 103 6.37 -4.51 22.88
CA ALA A 103 6.16 -3.64 21.73
C ALA A 103 4.76 -3.03 21.78
N ASP A 104 4.67 -1.70 21.75
CA ASP A 104 3.40 -0.99 21.67
C ASP A 104 2.67 -1.36 20.36
N PRO A 105 1.46 -1.94 20.43
CA PRO A 105 0.69 -2.27 19.23
C PRO A 105 0.33 -1.02 18.39
N LEU A 106 0.36 0.17 18.99
CA LEU A 106 0.09 1.45 18.34
C LEU A 106 1.34 2.15 17.79
N ALA A 107 2.54 1.56 17.93
CA ALA A 107 3.78 2.20 17.48
C ALA A 107 3.74 2.68 16.02
N ARG A 108 3.06 1.95 15.13
CA ARG A 108 2.86 2.39 13.75
C ARG A 108 2.03 3.65 13.63
N PHE A 109 0.95 3.77 14.42
CA PHE A 109 0.14 4.98 14.44
C PHE A 109 0.90 6.17 15.00
N VAL A 110 1.71 5.97 16.05
CA VAL A 110 2.55 7.03 16.61
C VAL A 110 3.58 7.50 15.58
N VAL A 111 4.26 6.58 14.90
CA VAL A 111 5.22 6.92 13.84
C VAL A 111 4.52 7.61 12.66
N ASP A 112 3.35 7.12 12.24
CA ASP A 112 2.63 7.73 11.12
C ASP A 112 2.11 9.13 11.47
N ASP A 113 1.73 9.38 12.73
CA ASP A 113 1.33 10.70 13.24
C ASP A 113 2.53 11.67 13.35
N GLU A 114 3.65 11.21 13.91
CA GLU A 114 4.86 12.01 14.07
C GLU A 114 5.58 12.30 12.74
N PHE A 115 5.54 11.37 11.79
CA PHE A 115 6.31 11.42 10.54
C PHE A 115 5.44 11.57 9.28
N GLY A 116 4.11 11.68 9.40
CA GLY A 116 3.20 11.81 8.26
C GLY A 116 3.51 13.01 7.37
N ASP A 117 4.03 14.10 7.96
CA ASP A 117 4.42 15.31 7.25
C ASP A 117 5.75 15.16 6.48
N LEU A 118 6.62 14.23 6.85
CA LEU A 118 7.92 14.01 6.19
C LEU A 118 7.77 13.33 4.83
N ALA A 119 6.77 12.47 4.64
CA ALA A 119 6.49 11.85 3.35
C ALA A 119 6.09 12.86 2.27
N HIS A 120 5.59 14.03 2.68
CA HIS A 120 5.10 15.09 1.79
C HIS A 120 5.95 16.37 1.84
N LYS A 121 7.07 16.36 2.56
CA LYS A 121 7.93 17.53 2.70
C LYS A 121 8.87 17.63 1.50
N ASP A 122 8.77 18.74 0.78
CA ASP A 122 9.75 19.12 -0.23
C ASP A 122 11.16 19.20 0.40
N GLU A 123 12.17 18.72 -0.34
CA GLU A 123 13.58 18.89 0.04
C GLU A 123 13.84 20.36 0.42
N SER A 124 14.48 20.56 1.57
CA SER A 124 14.76 21.91 2.06
C SER A 124 15.66 22.68 1.07
N PHE A 125 15.57 24.00 1.07
CA PHE A 125 16.41 24.82 0.18
C PHE A 125 17.92 24.55 0.38
N ALA A 126 18.35 24.34 1.63
CA ALA A 126 19.74 23.99 1.94
C ALA A 126 20.14 22.63 1.33
N ASP A 127 19.23 21.66 1.38
CA ASP A 127 19.43 20.32 0.82
C ASP A 127 19.57 20.39 -0.70
N ARG A 128 18.68 21.15 -1.36
CA ARG A 128 18.75 21.41 -2.80
C ARG A 128 20.05 22.09 -3.22
N LEU A 129 20.60 22.99 -2.41
CA LEU A 129 21.88 23.64 -2.69
C LEU A 129 23.07 22.72 -2.46
N LEU A 130 23.08 21.98 -1.34
CA LEU A 130 24.16 21.07 -0.99
C LEU A 130 24.25 19.90 -1.99
N PHE A 131 23.10 19.41 -2.41
CA PHE A 131 22.94 18.25 -3.29
C PHE A 131 22.48 18.61 -4.71
N TRP A 132 22.72 19.85 -5.15
CA TRP A 132 22.32 20.33 -6.48
C TRP A 132 22.87 19.51 -7.66
N ARG A 133 23.93 18.71 -7.43
CA ARG A 133 24.54 17.78 -8.40
C ARG A 133 24.48 16.32 -7.96
N LYS A 134 23.52 15.91 -7.12
CA LYS A 134 23.41 14.52 -6.62
C LYS A 134 23.33 13.47 -7.74
N ASP A 135 22.67 13.81 -8.84
CA ASP A 135 22.46 12.90 -9.97
C ASP A 135 23.63 12.92 -10.99
N ASP A 136 24.66 13.74 -10.73
CA ASP A 136 25.86 13.79 -11.55
C ASP A 136 26.90 12.80 -11.05
N ALA A 137 27.06 11.71 -11.79
CA ALA A 137 28.01 10.64 -11.49
C ALA A 137 29.46 11.13 -11.34
N SER A 138 29.83 12.28 -11.92
CA SER A 138 31.17 12.87 -11.78
C SER A 138 31.45 13.49 -10.42
N THR A 139 30.41 13.73 -9.61
CA THR A 139 30.52 14.37 -8.28
C THR A 139 30.55 13.34 -7.15
N GLN A 140 30.35 12.06 -7.45
CA GLN A 140 30.29 10.98 -6.46
C GLN A 140 31.67 10.35 -6.24
N ALA A 141 32.06 10.18 -4.97
CA ALA A 141 33.31 9.51 -4.62
C ALA A 141 33.22 7.99 -4.88
N PRO A 142 34.33 7.32 -5.25
CA PRO A 142 34.35 5.87 -5.41
C PRO A 142 33.95 5.16 -4.10
N THR A 143 33.01 4.22 -4.19
CA THR A 143 32.53 3.47 -3.02
C THR A 143 33.09 2.05 -3.06
N VAL A 144 33.62 1.55 -1.93
CA VAL A 144 34.13 0.19 -1.84
C VAL A 144 33.05 -0.71 -1.25
N ARG A 145 32.59 -1.70 -2.01
CA ARG A 145 31.60 -2.68 -1.55
C ARG A 145 32.27 -4.04 -1.36
N GLN A 146 32.04 -4.67 -0.21
CA GLN A 146 32.43 -6.07 0.01
C GLN A 146 31.38 -6.99 -0.64
N THR A 147 31.82 -7.86 -1.54
CA THR A 147 31.00 -8.95 -2.12
C THR A 147 31.59 -10.30 -1.70
N ALA A 148 30.86 -11.39 -1.96
CA ALA A 148 31.34 -12.75 -1.69
C ALA A 148 32.65 -13.10 -2.43
N GLU A 149 32.99 -12.34 -3.48
CA GLU A 149 34.17 -12.51 -4.33
C GLU A 149 35.32 -11.57 -3.93
N GLY A 150 35.15 -10.74 -2.89
CA GLY A 150 36.16 -9.80 -2.39
C GLY A 150 35.70 -8.34 -2.35
N GLN A 151 36.64 -7.42 -2.09
CA GLN A 151 36.36 -5.98 -2.16
C GLN A 151 36.31 -5.51 -3.62
N LYS A 152 35.20 -4.91 -4.02
CA LYS A 152 35.03 -4.30 -5.34
C LYS A 152 34.80 -2.80 -5.20
N THR A 153 35.71 -2.01 -5.77
CA THR A 153 35.56 -0.55 -5.88
C THR A 153 34.59 -0.24 -7.02
N ILE A 154 33.53 0.50 -6.71
CA ILE A 154 32.54 0.99 -7.65
C ILE A 154 32.82 2.47 -7.86
N ASP A 155 33.35 2.82 -9.03
CA ASP A 155 33.47 4.20 -9.48
C ASP A 155 32.20 4.59 -10.24
N ALA A 156 31.49 5.59 -9.72
CA ALA A 156 30.21 6.05 -10.23
C ALA A 156 30.28 6.50 -11.70
N SER A 157 31.40 7.11 -12.11
CA SER A 157 31.58 7.60 -13.48
C SER A 157 31.67 6.46 -14.50
N THR A 158 32.42 5.41 -14.15
CA THR A 158 32.61 4.23 -15.00
C THR A 158 31.34 3.39 -15.11
N GLU A 159 30.60 3.23 -14.00
CA GLU A 159 29.36 2.47 -13.99
C GLU A 159 28.25 3.24 -14.72
N ALA A 160 28.20 4.57 -14.62
CA ALA A 160 27.29 5.40 -15.40
C ALA A 160 27.52 5.24 -16.92
N ALA A 161 28.77 5.23 -17.38
CA ALA A 161 29.09 4.99 -18.79
C ALA A 161 28.70 3.57 -19.23
N ARG A 162 28.92 2.57 -18.38
CA ARG A 162 28.49 1.18 -18.62
C ARG A 162 26.96 1.08 -18.74
N LEU A 163 26.24 1.68 -17.80
CA LEU A 163 24.77 1.70 -17.80
C LEU A 163 24.25 2.42 -19.04
N GLN A 164 24.83 3.56 -19.41
CA GLN A 164 24.44 4.31 -20.61
C GLN A 164 24.67 3.50 -21.90
N ALA A 165 25.77 2.75 -21.98
CA ALA A 165 26.03 1.83 -23.09
C ALA A 165 25.01 0.68 -23.16
N LEU A 166 24.55 0.19 -22.01
CA LEU A 166 23.55 -0.89 -21.93
C LEU A 166 22.10 -0.41 -22.16
N THR A 167 21.77 0.80 -21.71
CA THR A 167 20.39 1.34 -21.76
C THR A 167 20.15 2.27 -22.96
N GLY A 168 21.19 2.61 -23.72
CA GLY A 168 21.11 3.55 -24.84
C GLY A 168 20.66 4.95 -24.41
N GLY A 169 20.95 5.34 -23.16
CA GLY A 169 20.53 6.63 -22.59
C GLY A 169 19.09 6.69 -22.09
N ARG A 170 18.35 5.58 -22.07
CA ARG A 170 17.02 5.53 -21.44
C ARG A 170 17.17 5.36 -19.93
N GLN A 171 16.72 6.36 -19.17
CA GLN A 171 16.76 6.34 -17.70
C GLN A 171 15.77 5.36 -17.08
N ALA A 172 14.72 4.96 -17.82
CA ALA A 172 13.70 4.03 -17.35
C ALA A 172 13.72 2.71 -18.14
N ILE A 173 14.09 1.62 -17.48
CA ILE A 173 13.92 0.26 -18.00
C ILE A 173 12.49 -0.19 -17.66
N THR A 174 11.54 0.10 -18.54
CA THR A 174 10.17 -0.41 -18.38
C THR A 174 10.15 -1.89 -18.75
N ILE A 175 10.12 -2.77 -17.75
CA ILE A 175 9.88 -4.21 -17.97
C ILE A 175 8.41 -4.38 -18.34
N GLN A 176 8.11 -4.30 -19.64
CA GLN A 176 6.78 -4.52 -20.14
C GLN A 176 6.57 -6.04 -20.30
N PRO A 177 5.62 -6.66 -19.58
CA PRO A 177 5.31 -8.06 -19.81
C PRO A 177 4.87 -8.21 -21.27
N ARG A 178 5.49 -9.12 -22.03
CA ARG A 178 5.02 -9.47 -23.37
C ARG A 178 3.60 -10.00 -23.25
N ARG A 179 2.61 -9.13 -23.43
CA ARG A 179 1.22 -9.53 -23.60
C ARG A 179 1.12 -10.13 -25.00
N SER A 180 1.32 -11.44 -25.10
CA SER A 180 0.91 -12.18 -26.29
C SER A 180 -0.62 -12.18 -26.31
N ASN A 181 -1.25 -11.55 -27.29
CA ASN A 181 -2.71 -11.61 -27.51
C ASN A 181 -3.20 -12.99 -27.97
N GLY A 182 -2.38 -14.04 -27.83
CA GLY A 182 -2.75 -15.42 -28.12
C GLY A 182 -3.35 -16.09 -26.89
N PHE A 183 -4.52 -16.70 -27.06
CA PHE A 183 -5.16 -17.55 -26.07
C PHE A 183 -4.21 -18.69 -25.70
N LYS A 184 -3.73 -18.75 -24.45
CA LYS A 184 -2.90 -19.86 -23.97
C LYS A 184 -3.80 -21.06 -23.71
N LEU A 185 -3.73 -22.08 -24.56
CA LEU A 185 -4.37 -23.36 -24.29
C LEU A 185 -3.58 -24.07 -23.19
N PRO A 186 -4.23 -24.53 -22.10
CA PRO A 186 -3.54 -25.32 -21.09
C PRO A 186 -3.26 -26.72 -21.67
N GLY A 187 -1.99 -27.10 -21.77
CA GLY A 187 -1.60 -28.51 -21.98
C GLY A 187 -0.88 -28.87 -23.29
N LEU A 188 -0.20 -27.94 -23.96
CA LEU A 188 0.86 -28.23 -24.95
C LEU A 188 2.06 -27.30 -24.73
#